data_AF-A0A831V7H9-F1
#
_entry.id   AF-A0A831V7H9-F1
#
_cell.length_a   1.000
_cell.length_b   1.000
_cell.length_c   1.000
_cell.angle_alpha   90.00
_cell.angle_beta   90.00
_cell.angle_gamma   90.00
#
_symmetry.space_group_name_H-M   'P 1'
#
loop_
_entity.id
_entity.type
_entity.pdbx_description
1 polymer ?
#
loop_
_entity_poly.entity_id
_entity_poly.type
_entity_poly.pdbx_seq_one_letter_code
_entity_poly.pdbx_strand_id
1 'polypeptide(L)'
;MEATAYCGCGSCCSWERGSWKYLKLDFWNRYINAGPDAGRSYSGLTASGVEPSEPVPGLFSVDSLVHPWMIPFRLVFPWLWLHQDGTIAADTRYYPFGTRMYVPGYGWGMVLDRGGAIKGPDRIDLYFDSHQDALNWGRRRLQVRIDR
;
A
#
# COMPACT_ATOMS: atom_id res chain seq x y z
N MET A 1 -3.29 7.85 15.93
CA MET A 1 -3.87 7.88 14.57
C MET A 1 -4.73 6.65 14.35
N GLU A 2 -5.78 6.78 13.58
CA GLU A 2 -6.56 5.67 13.05
C GLU A 2 -5.88 5.15 11.78
N ALA A 3 -5.47 3.89 11.81
CA ALA A 3 -4.86 3.18 10.70
C ALA A 3 -5.87 2.16 10.16
N THR A 4 -6.23 2.30 8.89
CA THR A 4 -6.92 1.29 8.10
C THR A 4 -5.93 0.60 7.16
N ALA A 5 -6.41 -0.40 6.42
CA ALA A 5 -5.63 -1.03 5.37
C ALA A 5 -6.42 -1.09 4.06
N TYR A 6 -5.68 -1.05 2.96
CA TYR A 6 -6.17 -1.21 1.60
C TYR A 6 -5.20 -2.08 0.80
N CYS A 7 -5.64 -2.55 -0.36
CA CYS A 7 -4.80 -3.30 -1.30
C CYS A 7 -5.13 -2.87 -2.73
N GLY A 8 -4.41 -3.41 -3.72
CA GLY A 8 -4.58 -3.10 -5.14
C GLY A 8 -5.89 -3.60 -5.79
N CYS A 9 -6.85 -4.15 -5.03
CA CYS A 9 -8.07 -4.72 -5.58
C CYS A 9 -9.09 -3.66 -6.04
N GLY A 10 -10.04 -4.07 -6.89
CA GLY A 10 -11.04 -3.16 -7.44
C GLY A 10 -11.95 -2.49 -6.41
N SER A 11 -12.25 -3.18 -5.29
CA SER A 11 -13.10 -2.62 -4.23
C SER A 11 -12.36 -1.56 -3.40
N CYS A 12 -11.05 -1.72 -3.18
CA CYS A 12 -10.23 -0.75 -2.47
C CYS A 12 -9.84 0.44 -3.36
N CYS A 13 -9.43 0.17 -4.60
CA CYS A 13 -8.90 1.16 -5.52
C CYS A 13 -9.93 1.69 -6.53
N SER A 14 -11.21 1.34 -6.36
CA SER A 14 -12.32 1.80 -7.21
C SER A 14 -12.04 1.58 -8.71
N TRP A 15 -11.67 0.37 -9.09
CA TRP A 15 -11.55 -0.02 -10.50
C TRP A 15 -12.38 -1.27 -10.80
N GLU A 16 -12.79 -1.40 -12.05
CA GLU A 16 -13.51 -2.56 -12.57
C GLU A 16 -12.79 -3.15 -13.78
N ARG A 17 -12.89 -4.47 -13.96
CA ARG A 17 -12.43 -5.12 -15.17
C ARG A 17 -13.48 -4.88 -16.26
N GLY A 18 -13.01 -4.41 -17.40
CA GLY A 18 -13.79 -4.19 -18.61
C GLY A 18 -14.63 -2.93 -18.65
N SER A 19 -15.12 -2.59 -19.85
CA SER A 19 -15.95 -1.39 -20.06
C SER A 19 -17.39 -1.75 -20.37
N TRP A 20 -18.34 -1.08 -19.71
CA TRP A 20 -19.76 -1.14 -20.09
C TRP A 20 -20.04 -0.64 -21.50
N LYS A 21 -19.16 0.19 -22.07
CA LYS A 21 -19.21 0.56 -23.50
C LYS A 21 -19.13 -0.66 -24.43
N TYR A 22 -18.45 -1.72 -23.99
CA TYR A 22 -18.28 -2.97 -24.72
C TYR A 22 -19.00 -4.14 -24.02
N LEU A 23 -20.02 -3.86 -23.20
CA LEU A 23 -20.76 -4.88 -22.44
C LEU A 23 -19.86 -5.79 -21.59
N LYS A 24 -18.69 -5.31 -21.15
CA LYS A 24 -17.66 -6.10 -20.43
C LYS A 24 -17.11 -7.29 -21.25
N LEU A 25 -17.31 -7.30 -22.57
CA LEU A 25 -16.80 -8.31 -23.51
C LEU A 25 -15.40 -7.95 -24.05
N ASP A 26 -14.66 -7.06 -23.38
CA ASP A 26 -13.32 -6.71 -23.79
C ASP A 26 -12.34 -7.84 -23.45
N PHE A 27 -12.02 -8.63 -24.48
CA PHE A 27 -11.07 -9.74 -24.43
C PHE A 27 -9.65 -9.37 -23.96
N TRP A 28 -9.32 -8.08 -23.94
CA TRP A 28 -8.00 -7.56 -23.56
C TRP A 28 -7.84 -7.30 -22.06
N ASN A 29 -8.81 -7.67 -21.21
CA ASN A 29 -8.77 -7.53 -19.74
C ASN A 29 -8.37 -6.11 -19.27
N ARG A 30 -9.03 -5.06 -19.78
CA ARG A 30 -8.66 -3.70 -19.41
C ARG A 30 -9.20 -3.35 -18.02
N TYR A 31 -8.33 -2.86 -17.15
CA TYR A 31 -8.74 -2.28 -15.87
C TYR A 31 -9.12 -0.81 -16.06
N ILE A 32 -10.31 -0.44 -15.58
CA ILE A 32 -10.89 0.88 -15.80
C ILE A 32 -11.28 1.46 -14.45
N ASN A 33 -10.98 2.74 -14.24
CA ASN A 33 -11.42 3.47 -13.06
C ASN A 33 -12.95 3.46 -12.96
N ALA A 34 -13.47 3.40 -11.75
CA ALA A 34 -14.85 3.67 -11.39
C ALA A 34 -14.94 5.00 -10.62
N GLY A 35 -16.13 5.59 -10.55
CA GLY A 35 -16.36 6.86 -9.84
C GLY A 35 -16.05 8.11 -10.69
N PRO A 36 -15.48 9.18 -10.12
CA PRO A 36 -15.29 10.47 -10.81
C PRO A 36 -14.49 10.38 -12.12
N ASP A 37 -13.55 9.42 -12.21
CA ASP A 37 -12.70 9.18 -13.38
C ASP A 37 -13.17 7.98 -14.22
N ALA A 38 -14.45 7.61 -14.13
CA ALA A 38 -14.99 6.42 -14.78
C ALA A 38 -14.69 6.38 -16.29
N GLY A 39 -14.19 5.24 -16.77
CA GLY A 39 -13.88 5.02 -18.19
C GLY A 39 -12.41 5.17 -18.58
N ARG A 40 -11.58 5.83 -17.74
CA ARG A 40 -10.12 5.92 -17.93
C ARG A 40 -9.42 4.63 -17.51
N SER A 41 -8.26 4.33 -18.11
CA SER A 41 -7.45 3.18 -17.73
C SER A 41 -6.91 3.32 -16.30
N TYR A 42 -7.04 2.27 -15.50
CA TYR A 42 -6.43 2.19 -14.17
C TYR A 42 -4.96 1.79 -14.29
N SER A 43 -4.05 2.55 -13.67
CA SER A 43 -2.60 2.31 -13.73
C SER A 43 -2.08 1.39 -12.62
N GLY A 44 -2.77 1.29 -11.49
CA GLY A 44 -2.25 0.61 -10.29
C GLY A 44 -1.20 1.40 -9.51
N LEU A 45 -0.82 2.59 -9.99
CA LEU A 45 0.18 3.44 -9.35
C LEU A 45 -0.46 4.29 -8.25
N THR A 46 0.32 4.56 -7.22
CA THR A 46 -0.01 5.53 -6.16
C THR A 46 -0.11 6.96 -6.70
N ALA A 47 -0.67 7.87 -5.92
CA ALA A 47 -0.74 9.29 -6.26
C ALA A 47 0.63 9.97 -6.49
N SER A 48 1.72 9.40 -5.97
CA SER A 48 3.09 9.85 -6.25
C SER A 48 3.70 9.23 -7.52
N GLY A 49 3.01 8.27 -8.14
CA GLY A 49 3.43 7.62 -9.39
C GLY A 49 4.27 6.35 -9.20
N VAL A 50 4.45 5.87 -7.97
CA VAL A 50 5.16 4.61 -7.69
C VAL A 50 4.19 3.44 -7.52
N GLU A 51 4.67 2.23 -7.79
CA GLU A 51 3.94 1.01 -7.46
C GLU A 51 3.87 0.84 -5.94
N PRO A 52 2.68 0.57 -5.36
CA PRO A 52 2.54 0.38 -3.93
C PRO A 52 3.14 -0.96 -3.50
N SER A 53 3.74 -0.99 -2.31
CA SER A 53 4.38 -2.19 -1.75
C SER A 53 4.20 -2.30 -0.25
N GLU A 54 4.24 -3.53 0.27
CA GLU A 54 4.34 -3.80 1.71
C GLU A 54 5.76 -3.53 2.25
N PRO A 55 5.89 -3.27 3.57
CA PRO A 55 7.19 -3.06 4.19
C PRO A 55 7.97 -4.38 4.22
N VAL A 56 9.15 -4.38 3.61
CA VAL A 56 10.03 -5.54 3.61
C VAL A 56 11.13 -5.34 4.64
N PRO A 57 11.21 -6.19 5.67
CA PRO A 57 12.27 -6.07 6.67
C PRO A 57 13.61 -6.52 6.07
N GLY A 58 14.69 -5.80 6.39
CA GLY A 58 16.04 -6.13 5.94
C GLY A 58 16.61 -7.39 6.60
N LEU A 59 17.82 -7.76 6.19
CA LEU A 59 18.50 -8.99 6.64
C LEU A 59 18.66 -9.08 8.17
N PHE A 60 18.87 -7.96 8.85
CA PHE A 60 19.01 -7.90 10.31
C PHE A 60 17.70 -7.44 10.96
N SER A 61 16.68 -8.28 10.89
CA SER A 61 15.35 -8.02 11.45
C SER A 61 14.83 -9.22 12.22
N VAL A 62 13.77 -9.01 13.01
CA VAL A 62 13.06 -10.08 13.72
C VAL A 62 12.55 -11.14 12.75
N ASP A 63 12.20 -10.73 11.52
CA ASP A 63 11.76 -11.65 10.47
C ASP A 63 12.83 -12.69 10.11
N SER A 64 14.11 -12.32 10.08
CA SER A 64 15.20 -13.28 9.86
C SER A 64 15.36 -14.29 11.00
N LEU A 65 14.88 -13.98 12.21
CA LEU A 65 14.85 -14.94 13.33
C LEU A 65 13.66 -15.90 13.22
N VAL A 66 12.52 -15.42 12.70
CA VAL A 66 11.31 -16.23 12.52
C VAL A 66 11.42 -17.14 11.30
N HIS A 67 12.04 -16.66 10.22
CA HIS A 67 12.17 -17.36 8.94
C HIS A 67 13.64 -17.64 8.58
N PRO A 68 14.41 -18.40 9.40
CA PRO A 68 15.84 -18.56 9.21
C PRO A 68 16.21 -19.29 7.90
N TRP A 69 15.30 -20.08 7.32
CA TRP A 69 15.52 -20.75 6.03
C TRP A 69 15.62 -19.77 4.85
N MET A 70 15.20 -18.51 5.00
CA MET A 70 15.37 -17.48 3.97
C MET A 70 16.77 -16.86 3.98
N ILE A 71 17.58 -17.06 5.03
CA ILE A 71 18.90 -16.46 5.16
C ILE A 71 19.83 -16.81 3.98
N PRO A 72 19.96 -18.10 3.55
CA PRO A 72 20.77 -18.43 2.38
C PRO A 72 20.34 -17.68 1.12
N PHE A 73 19.03 -17.53 0.90
CA PHE A 73 18.48 -16.80 -0.25
C PHE A 73 18.76 -15.29 -0.16
N ARG A 74 18.55 -14.68 1.02
CA ARG A 74 18.85 -13.26 1.25
C ARG A 74 20.33 -12.94 1.06
N LEU A 75 21.24 -13.84 1.42
CA LEU A 75 22.69 -13.65 1.23
C LEU A 75 23.11 -13.65 -0.26
N VAL A 76 22.38 -14.34 -1.13
CA VAL A 76 22.66 -14.39 -2.58
C VAL A 76 22.23 -13.11 -3.30
N PHE A 77 21.24 -12.39 -2.77
CA PHE A 77 20.63 -11.23 -3.40
C PHE A 77 20.82 -9.97 -2.56
N PRO A 78 21.89 -9.17 -2.81
CA PRO A 78 22.26 -8.03 -1.96
C PRO A 78 21.17 -6.97 -1.78
N TRP A 79 20.25 -6.85 -2.75
CA TRP A 79 19.11 -5.94 -2.65
C TRP A 79 18.08 -6.34 -1.58
N LEU A 80 18.08 -7.59 -1.11
CA LEU A 80 17.26 -8.04 0.03
C LEU A 80 17.88 -7.71 1.40
N TRP A 81 19.08 -7.11 1.43
CA TRP A 81 19.71 -6.73 2.68
C TRP A 81 19.12 -5.42 3.24
N LEU A 82 18.67 -4.55 2.34
CA LEU A 82 18.11 -3.26 2.67
C LEU A 82 16.64 -3.40 3.02
N HIS A 83 16.22 -2.69 4.07
CA HIS A 83 14.81 -2.54 4.38
C HIS A 83 14.12 -1.73 3.29
N GLN A 84 12.88 -2.06 3.00
CA GLN A 84 12.03 -1.29 2.10
C GLN A 84 10.81 -0.82 2.88
N ASP A 85 10.50 0.46 2.74
CA ASP A 85 9.36 1.06 3.41
C ASP A 85 8.07 0.66 2.68
N GLY A 86 7.02 0.37 3.45
CA GLY A 86 5.69 0.15 2.91
C GLY A 86 5.05 1.45 2.41
N THR A 87 4.04 1.31 1.55
CA THR A 87 3.28 2.44 1.04
C THR A 87 2.17 2.86 1.99
N ILE A 88 2.12 4.14 2.34
CA ILE A 88 1.08 4.74 3.17
C ILE A 88 0.29 5.75 2.36
N ALA A 89 -1.04 5.67 2.45
CA ALA A 89 -1.94 6.72 1.99
C ALA A 89 -2.29 7.66 3.16
N ALA A 90 -2.12 8.97 2.95
CA ALA A 90 -2.42 9.97 3.98
C ALA A 90 -2.90 11.29 3.36
N ASP A 91 -3.36 12.21 4.21
CA ASP A 91 -3.70 13.56 3.77
C ASP A 91 -2.43 14.40 3.60
N THR A 92 -2.05 14.68 2.35
CA THR A 92 -0.80 15.40 2.03
C THR A 92 -0.78 16.85 2.50
N ARG A 93 -1.90 17.41 2.96
CA ARG A 93 -1.90 18.73 3.62
C ARG A 93 -1.23 18.69 4.99
N TYR A 94 -1.21 17.52 5.64
CA TYR A 94 -0.58 17.30 6.94
C TYR A 94 0.72 16.50 6.81
N TYR A 95 0.76 15.53 5.90
CA TYR A 95 1.90 14.64 5.69
C TYR A 95 2.31 14.65 4.21
N PRO A 96 3.22 15.54 3.79
CA PRO A 96 3.70 15.60 2.41
C PRO A 96 4.24 14.24 1.94
N PHE A 97 4.22 14.01 0.62
CA PHE A 97 4.83 12.80 0.06
C PHE A 97 6.30 12.68 0.49
N GLY A 98 6.73 11.46 0.79
CA GLY A 98 8.04 11.19 1.38
C GLY A 98 8.07 11.22 2.91
N THR A 99 6.99 11.67 3.57
CA THR A 99 6.89 11.59 5.04
C THR A 99 6.99 10.13 5.47
N ARG A 100 7.97 9.83 6.33
CA ARG A 100 8.23 8.47 6.80
C ARG A 100 7.60 8.25 8.17
N MET A 101 6.99 7.10 8.38
CA MET A 101 6.25 6.76 9.59
C MET A 101 6.53 5.33 10.02
N TYR A 102 6.68 5.10 11.32
CA TYR A 102 6.68 3.78 11.92
C TYR A 102 5.30 3.48 12.51
N VAL A 103 4.68 2.42 12.00
CA VAL A 103 3.35 1.97 12.41
C VAL A 103 3.48 0.63 13.13
N PRO A 104 3.14 0.55 14.44
CA PRO A 104 3.26 -0.68 15.19
C PRO A 104 2.49 -1.84 14.56
N GLY A 105 3.19 -2.97 14.33
CA GLY A 105 2.62 -4.17 13.71
C GLY A 105 2.63 -4.18 12.18
N TYR A 106 2.91 -3.04 11.52
CA TYR A 106 3.09 -2.96 10.07
C TYR A 106 4.58 -2.78 9.74
N GLY A 107 5.25 -1.84 10.40
CA GLY A 107 6.66 -1.53 10.17
C GLY A 107 6.86 -0.09 9.74
N TRP A 108 7.97 0.17 9.04
CA TRP A 108 8.25 1.47 8.44
C TRP A 108 7.51 1.63 7.12
N GLY A 109 6.89 2.78 6.92
CA GLY A 109 6.25 3.13 5.67
C GLY A 109 6.44 4.60 5.30
N MET A 110 6.19 4.91 4.05
CA MET A 110 6.35 6.24 3.47
C MET A 110 5.04 6.69 2.83
N VAL A 111 4.68 7.96 3.06
CA VAL A 111 3.50 8.55 2.44
C VAL A 111 3.77 8.73 0.95
N LEU A 112 3.13 7.90 0.13
CA LEU A 112 3.28 7.86 -1.32
C LEU A 112 1.93 7.89 -2.03
N ASP A 113 0.83 7.72 -1.29
CA ASP A 113 -0.51 7.69 -1.85
C ASP A 113 -1.50 8.64 -1.14
N ARG A 114 -2.67 8.85 -1.76
CA ARG A 114 -3.76 9.66 -1.22
C ARG A 114 -5.11 9.01 -1.47
N GLY A 115 -5.86 8.78 -0.41
CA GLY A 115 -7.25 8.35 -0.51
C GLY A 115 -8.24 9.51 -0.50
N GLY A 116 -9.33 9.39 -1.26
CA GLY A 116 -10.47 10.31 -1.19
C GLY A 116 -11.13 10.34 0.20
N ALA A 117 -11.17 9.19 0.88
CA ALA A 117 -11.71 9.08 2.24
C ALA A 117 -10.68 9.40 3.33
N ILE A 118 -9.37 9.34 3.03
CA ILE A 118 -8.29 9.53 4.00
C ILE A 118 -8.03 11.03 4.14
N LYS A 119 -8.58 11.64 5.20
CA LYS A 119 -8.55 13.09 5.44
C LYS A 119 -8.24 13.40 6.91
N GLY A 120 -7.54 14.50 7.10
CA GLY A 120 -7.14 15.00 8.42
C GLY A 120 -5.82 14.40 8.94
N PRO A 121 -5.35 14.88 10.10
CA PRO A 121 -4.06 14.49 10.68
C PRO A 121 -4.10 13.11 11.35
N ASP A 122 -5.28 12.62 11.72
CA ASP A 122 -5.44 11.42 12.54
C ASP A 122 -5.83 10.17 11.75
N ARG A 123 -5.73 10.19 10.41
CA ARG A 123 -6.16 9.06 9.57
C ARG A 123 -5.10 8.71 8.52
N ILE A 124 -4.73 7.44 8.47
CA ILE A 124 -3.81 6.86 7.49
C ILE A 124 -4.36 5.52 6.98
N ASP A 125 -3.97 5.14 5.77
CA ASP A 125 -4.28 3.84 5.16
C ASP A 125 -2.98 3.13 4.80
N LEU A 126 -2.85 1.86 5.19
CA LEU A 126 -1.65 1.07 4.97
C LEU A 126 -1.86 0.13 3.78
N TYR A 127 -0.91 0.09 2.87
CA TYR A 127 -0.99 -0.82 1.73
C TYR A 127 -0.62 -2.24 2.13
N PHE A 128 -1.40 -3.20 1.66
CA PHE A 128 -1.13 -4.62 1.70
C PHE A 128 -1.23 -5.21 0.29
N ASP A 129 -0.40 -6.21 0.00
CA ASP A 129 -0.37 -6.94 -1.28
C ASP A 129 -1.64 -7.81 -1.43
N SER A 130 -2.16 -8.30 -0.30
CA SER A 130 -3.34 -9.17 -0.25
C SER A 130 -4.56 -8.45 0.34
N HIS A 131 -5.70 -8.62 -0.32
CA HIS A 131 -6.98 -8.15 0.24
C HIS A 131 -7.32 -8.80 1.57
N GLN A 132 -6.99 -10.09 1.72
CA GLN A 132 -7.25 -10.80 2.97
C GLN A 132 -6.41 -10.23 4.11
N ASP A 133 -5.16 -9.82 3.85
CA ASP A 133 -4.28 -9.25 4.88
C ASP A 133 -4.71 -7.84 5.26
N ALA A 134 -5.20 -7.04 4.30
CA ALA A 134 -5.85 -5.76 4.60
C ALA A 134 -7.10 -5.94 5.49
N LEU A 135 -7.94 -6.95 5.22
CA LEU A 135 -9.10 -7.26 6.05
C LEU A 135 -8.70 -7.75 7.44
N ASN A 136 -7.71 -8.63 7.53
CA ASN A 136 -7.15 -9.10 8.79
C ASN A 136 -6.54 -7.95 9.60
N TRP A 137 -5.96 -6.96 8.91
CA TRP A 137 -5.47 -5.75 9.56
C TRP A 137 -6.60 -4.96 10.20
N GLY A 138 -7.69 -4.74 9.48
CA GLY A 138 -8.88 -4.05 9.96
C GLY A 138 -8.66 -2.56 10.28
N ARG A 139 -9.55 -1.98 11.09
CA ARG A 139 -9.47 -0.57 11.53
C ARG A 139 -9.03 -0.51 12.98
N ARG A 140 -7.90 0.16 13.25
CA ARG A 140 -7.35 0.24 14.60
C ARG A 140 -6.75 1.61 14.90
N ARG A 141 -6.79 2.02 16.17
CA ARG A 141 -6.09 3.23 16.64
C ARG A 141 -4.74 2.84 17.21
N LEU A 142 -3.68 3.41 16.66
CA LEU A 142 -2.30 3.16 17.05
C LEU A 142 -1.54 4.46 17.31
N GLN A 143 -0.48 4.36 18.12
CA GLN A 143 0.51 5.43 18.25
C GLN A 143 1.53 5.28 17.12
N VAL A 144 1.41 6.15 16.12
CA VAL A 144 2.30 6.19 14.95
C VAL A 144 3.43 7.15 15.26
N ARG A 145 4.68 6.73 15.00
CA ARG A 145 5.86 7.59 15.13
C ARG A 145 6.20 8.15 13.76
N ILE A 146 6.16 9.47 13.62
CA ILE A 146 6.57 10.16 12.39
C ILE A 146 8.07 10.46 12.49
N ASP A 147 8.81 10.11 11.45
CA ASP A 147 10.21 10.50 11.27
C ASP A 147 10.24 11.95 10.76
N ARG A 148 10.91 12.84 11.48
CA ARG A 148 10.97 14.28 11.16
C ARG A 148 12.34 14.66 10.64
#